data_AF-A0A1X7UTE9-F1
#
_entry.id   AF-A0A1X7UTE9-F1
#
_cell.length_a   1.000
_cell.length_b   1.000
_cell.length_c   1.000
_cell.angle_alpha   90.00
_cell.angle_beta   90.00
_cell.angle_gamma   90.00
#
_symmetry.space_group_name_H-M   'P 1'
#
loop_
_entity.id
_entity.type
_entity.pdbx_description
1 polymer ?
#
loop_
_entity_poly.entity_id
_entity_poly.type
_entity_poly.pdbx_seq_one_letter_code
_entity_poly.pdbx_strand_id
1 'polypeptide(L)'
;MSELKMILSEGRDKLLKEAGFHITIPPEQGLAMKADLCLPWRKLRVMKRWMKSWGANMASEGKQRSLMKSQLSELPVEGESVPFAFNLKRGGYELCPAPLAYANDLQSMLFHLLEEKQRLNQLTWHNGVIPDNEIWVKIGGDKGGSSFKTSIQVVNIDKPNSVRNSCVFVVFEAPDCSSNLHHKIHDQIDHLQNSCWRGYTIRVFMSGDYEFLCYMYGLSGAS
;
A
#
# COMPACT_ATOMS: atom_id res chain seq x y z
N MET A 1 -4.88 -5.36 38.42
CA MET A 1 -4.12 -6.53 37.91
C MET A 1 -5.14 -7.65 37.70
N SER A 2 -5.33 -8.19 36.49
CA SER A 2 -6.32 -9.26 36.30
C SER A 2 -5.83 -10.58 36.92
N GLU A 3 -6.69 -11.26 37.67
CA GLU A 3 -6.39 -12.50 38.43
C GLU A 3 -5.78 -13.61 37.54
N LEU A 4 -6.12 -13.61 36.24
CA LEU A 4 -5.54 -14.48 35.22
C LEU A 4 -4.02 -14.36 35.03
N LYS A 5 -3.40 -13.25 35.45
CA LYS A 5 -1.93 -13.09 35.40
C LYS A 5 -1.18 -13.86 36.49
N MET A 6 -1.88 -14.39 37.50
CA MET A 6 -1.25 -15.13 38.61
C MET A 6 -1.17 -16.65 38.39
N ILE A 7 -1.77 -17.17 37.31
CA ILE A 7 -1.77 -18.59 36.98
C ILE A 7 -0.54 -18.91 36.08
N LEU A 8 0.27 -19.90 36.47
CA LEU A 8 1.36 -20.45 35.66
C LEU A 8 0.86 -20.83 34.25
N SER A 9 1.65 -20.55 33.21
CA SER A 9 1.23 -20.66 31.79
C SER A 9 0.57 -22.00 31.45
N GLU A 10 1.08 -23.11 31.98
CA GLU A 10 0.53 -24.46 31.74
C GLU A 10 -0.84 -24.69 32.40
N GLY A 11 -1.06 -24.13 33.59
CA GLY A 11 -2.36 -24.22 34.28
C GLY A 11 -3.44 -23.39 33.59
N ARG A 12 -3.02 -22.31 32.92
CA ARG A 12 -3.91 -21.37 32.23
C ARG A 12 -4.47 -21.96 30.94
N ASP A 13 -3.65 -22.69 30.17
CA ASP A 13 -4.09 -23.34 28.93
C ASP A 13 -5.09 -24.47 29.18
N LYS A 14 -4.92 -25.21 30.27
CA LYS A 14 -5.84 -26.27 30.71
C LYS A 14 -7.18 -25.68 31.17
N LEU A 15 -7.13 -24.62 31.98
CA LEU A 15 -8.31 -23.87 32.43
C LEU A 15 -9.09 -23.25 31.28
N LEU A 16 -8.43 -22.65 30.28
CA LEU A 16 -9.10 -22.06 29.12
C LEU A 16 -9.77 -23.11 28.23
N LYS A 17 -9.17 -24.29 28.10
CA LYS A 17 -9.78 -25.45 27.41
C LYS A 17 -10.97 -26.01 28.17
N GLU A 18 -10.86 -26.18 29.49
CA GLU A 18 -11.92 -26.70 30.36
C GLU A 18 -13.09 -25.72 30.50
N ALA A 19 -12.82 -24.41 30.54
CA ALA A 19 -13.83 -23.36 30.63
C ALA A 19 -14.61 -23.14 29.33
N GLY A 20 -14.27 -23.83 28.24
CA GLY A 20 -14.98 -23.72 26.96
C GLY A 20 -14.96 -22.31 26.37
N PHE A 21 -13.93 -21.51 26.66
CA PHE A 21 -13.86 -20.14 26.18
C PHE A 21 -13.82 -20.11 24.65
N HIS A 22 -14.81 -19.47 24.04
CA HIS A 22 -14.89 -19.32 22.59
C HIS A 22 -14.54 -17.89 22.20
N ILE A 23 -13.34 -17.72 21.64
CA ILE A 23 -12.89 -16.43 21.13
C ILE A 23 -13.41 -16.30 19.70
N THR A 24 -14.16 -15.24 19.40
CA THR A 24 -14.59 -14.94 18.03
C THR A 24 -13.73 -13.81 17.48
N ILE A 25 -13.02 -14.08 16.38
CA ILE A 25 -12.22 -13.07 15.67
C ILE A 25 -13.08 -12.51 14.53
N PRO A 26 -13.49 -11.23 14.59
CA PRO A 26 -14.33 -10.60 13.58
C PRO A 26 -13.56 -10.44 12.25
N PRO A 27 -14.27 -10.23 11.12
CA PRO A 27 -13.66 -10.21 9.80
C PRO A 27 -12.59 -9.12 9.64
N GLU A 28 -12.75 -7.95 10.28
CA GLU A 28 -11.83 -6.81 10.25
C GLU A 28 -10.47 -7.20 10.85
N GLN A 29 -10.49 -7.77 12.05
CA GLN A 29 -9.27 -8.20 12.75
C GLN A 29 -8.60 -9.39 12.04
N GLY A 30 -9.40 -10.32 11.52
CA GLY A 30 -8.88 -11.45 10.75
C GLY A 30 -8.21 -11.02 9.45
N LEU A 31 -8.79 -10.03 8.75
CA LEU A 31 -8.23 -9.46 7.53
C LEU A 31 -6.96 -8.65 7.82
N ALA A 32 -6.96 -7.82 8.87
CA ALA A 32 -5.79 -7.07 9.31
C ALA A 32 -4.61 -8.00 9.63
N MET A 33 -4.84 -9.03 10.44
CA MET A 33 -3.82 -10.04 10.76
C MET A 33 -3.31 -10.76 9.50
N LYS A 34 -4.20 -11.11 8.56
CA LYS A 34 -3.80 -11.71 7.28
C LYS A 34 -2.87 -10.76 6.50
N ALA A 35 -3.18 -9.47 6.43
CA ALA A 35 -2.38 -8.48 5.74
C ALA A 35 -1.01 -8.26 6.41
N ASP A 36 -1.01 -8.06 7.73
CA ASP A 36 0.20 -7.83 8.54
C ASP A 36 1.19 -8.99 8.49
N LEU A 37 0.69 -10.23 8.41
CA LEU A 37 1.51 -11.45 8.31
C LEU A 37 1.77 -11.89 6.87
N CYS A 38 1.34 -11.10 5.88
CA CYS A 38 1.45 -11.41 4.45
C CYS A 38 0.93 -12.82 4.07
N LEU A 39 -0.14 -13.29 4.73
CA LEU A 39 -0.61 -14.66 4.55
C LEU A 39 -1.44 -14.80 3.27
N PRO A 40 -1.10 -15.76 2.38
CA PRO A 40 -2.01 -16.16 1.32
C PRO A 40 -3.29 -16.78 1.89
N TRP A 41 -4.41 -16.68 1.18
CA TRP A 41 -5.70 -17.28 1.61
C TRP A 41 -5.57 -18.76 1.97
N ARG A 42 -4.77 -19.53 1.22
CA ARG A 42 -4.49 -20.93 1.52
C ARG A 42 -3.87 -21.13 2.91
N LYS A 43 -2.88 -20.31 3.28
CA LYS A 43 -2.22 -20.39 4.59
C LYS A 43 -3.14 -19.89 5.70
N LEU A 44 -3.94 -18.86 5.44
CA LEU A 44 -4.97 -18.39 6.38
C LEU A 44 -5.97 -19.51 6.71
N ARG A 45 -6.43 -20.30 5.73
CA ARG A 45 -7.30 -21.46 5.99
C ARG A 45 -6.67 -22.48 6.92
N VAL A 46 -5.38 -22.78 6.73
CA VAL A 46 -4.64 -23.71 7.59
C VAL A 46 -4.57 -23.16 9.02
N MET A 47 -4.17 -21.89 9.16
CA MET A 47 -4.10 -21.23 10.46
C MET A 47 -5.45 -21.17 11.16
N LYS A 48 -6.53 -20.87 10.43
CA LYS A 48 -7.90 -20.86 10.96
C LYS A 48 -8.33 -22.23 11.50
N ARG A 49 -7.99 -23.33 10.80
CA ARG A 49 -8.29 -24.69 11.29
C ARG A 49 -7.53 -24.99 12.58
N TRP A 50 -6.26 -24.60 12.64
CA TRP A 50 -5.45 -24.73 13.84
C TRP A 50 -6.01 -23.88 14.99
N MET A 51 -6.31 -22.60 14.79
CA MET A 51 -6.94 -21.75 15.80
C MET A 51 -8.27 -22.31 16.31
N LYS A 52 -9.08 -22.91 15.42
CA LYS A 52 -10.34 -23.54 15.79
C LYS A 52 -10.15 -24.72 16.76
N SER A 53 -9.07 -25.50 16.63
CA SER A 53 -8.77 -26.57 17.60
C SER A 53 -8.39 -26.05 18.99
N TRP A 54 -8.13 -24.75 19.12
CA TRP A 54 -7.84 -24.06 20.38
C TRP A 54 -9.01 -23.15 20.84
N GLY A 55 -10.21 -23.30 20.27
CA GLY A 55 -11.39 -22.53 20.68
C GLY A 55 -11.48 -21.12 20.10
N ALA A 56 -10.60 -20.75 19.16
CA ALA A 56 -10.64 -19.46 18.48
C ALA A 56 -11.28 -19.60 17.09
N ASN A 57 -12.44 -18.97 16.91
CA ASN A 57 -13.23 -18.99 15.68
C ASN A 57 -13.09 -17.67 14.92
N MET A 58 -12.41 -17.72 13.78
CA MET A 58 -12.30 -16.58 12.88
C MET A 58 -13.46 -16.54 11.86
N ALA A 59 -13.88 -15.33 11.47
CA ALA A 59 -14.84 -15.12 10.40
C ALA A 59 -14.53 -15.93 9.12
N SER A 60 -15.56 -16.19 8.30
CA SER A 60 -15.36 -16.93 7.04
C SER A 60 -14.51 -16.15 6.05
N GLU A 61 -13.79 -16.86 5.17
CA GLU A 61 -13.05 -16.24 4.07
C GLU A 61 -13.99 -15.41 3.19
N GLY A 62 -15.22 -15.88 2.96
CA GLY A 62 -16.24 -15.12 2.25
C GLY A 62 -16.52 -13.75 2.88
N LYS A 63 -16.77 -13.70 4.20
CA LYS A 63 -16.98 -12.43 4.92
C LYS A 63 -15.77 -11.50 4.83
N GLN A 64 -14.56 -12.04 4.99
CA GLN A 64 -13.34 -11.24 4.89
C GLN A 64 -13.10 -10.70 3.48
N ARG A 65 -13.39 -11.50 2.44
CA ARG A 65 -13.29 -11.06 1.04
C ARG A 65 -14.35 -10.02 0.69
N SER A 66 -15.57 -10.17 1.18
CA SER A 66 -16.63 -9.16 1.00
C SER A 66 -16.25 -7.83 1.66
N LEU A 67 -15.73 -7.87 2.89
CA LEU A 67 -15.20 -6.69 3.58
C LEU A 67 -14.03 -6.05 2.81
N MET A 68 -13.07 -6.86 2.37
CA MET A 68 -11.94 -6.36 1.57
C MET A 68 -12.44 -5.69 0.28
N LYS A 69 -13.43 -6.28 -0.40
CA LYS A 69 -14.01 -5.70 -1.62
C LYS A 69 -14.71 -4.38 -1.35
N SER A 70 -15.45 -4.25 -0.24
CA SER A 70 -16.12 -2.99 0.11
C SER A 70 -15.13 -1.91 0.55
N GLN A 71 -14.01 -2.27 1.19
CA GLN A 71 -12.96 -1.31 1.53
C GLN A 71 -12.22 -0.82 0.27
N LEU A 72 -11.98 -1.71 -0.69
CA LEU A 72 -11.29 -1.36 -1.93
C LEU A 72 -12.18 -0.70 -2.99
N SER A 73 -13.52 -0.76 -2.86
CA SER A 73 -14.41 -0.13 -3.85
C SER A 73 -14.30 1.40 -3.87
N GLU A 74 -13.74 2.00 -2.82
CA GLU A 74 -13.47 3.44 -2.76
C GLU A 74 -12.19 3.84 -3.52
N LEU A 75 -11.38 2.86 -3.94
CA LEU A 75 -10.11 3.06 -4.64
C LEU A 75 -10.12 2.25 -5.94
N PRO A 76 -10.72 2.78 -7.02
CA PRO A 76 -10.84 2.01 -8.25
C PRO A 76 -9.46 1.80 -8.86
N VAL A 77 -9.12 0.53 -9.05
CA VAL A 77 -7.92 0.10 -9.77
C VAL A 77 -8.37 -0.45 -11.12
N GLU A 78 -7.77 0.07 -12.18
CA GLU A 78 -7.99 -0.37 -13.55
C GLU A 78 -6.78 -1.15 -14.04
N GLY A 79 -7.03 -2.03 -15.01
CA GLY A 79 -6.01 -2.80 -15.69
C GLY A 79 -6.23 -2.72 -17.18
N GLU A 80 -5.20 -2.39 -17.94
CA GLU A 80 -5.24 -2.32 -19.39
C GLU A 80 -3.94 -2.84 -20.02
N SER A 81 -3.98 -3.04 -21.33
CA SER A 81 -2.82 -3.43 -22.13
C SER A 81 -2.34 -2.21 -22.90
N VAL A 82 -1.12 -1.75 -22.61
CA VAL A 82 -0.55 -0.50 -23.15
C VAL A 82 0.69 -0.82 -23.99
N PRO A 83 0.91 -0.14 -25.12
CA PRO A 83 2.15 -0.28 -25.89
C PRO A 83 3.33 0.32 -25.13
N PHE A 84 4.19 -0.54 -24.57
CA PHE A 84 5.43 -0.13 -23.92
C PHE A 84 6.64 -0.37 -24.82
N ALA A 85 7.69 0.43 -24.63
CA ALA A 85 8.97 0.28 -25.32
C ALA A 85 9.85 -0.77 -24.64
N PHE A 86 10.37 -1.71 -25.43
CA PHE A 86 11.33 -2.74 -25.01
C PHE A 86 12.61 -2.63 -25.83
N ASN A 87 13.76 -2.68 -25.14
CA ASN A 87 15.06 -2.58 -25.81
C ASN A 87 15.39 -3.86 -26.60
N LEU A 88 15.78 -3.68 -27.86
CA LEU A 88 16.23 -4.77 -28.72
C LEU A 88 17.71 -5.07 -28.48
N LYS A 89 18.10 -6.35 -28.55
CA LYS A 89 19.51 -6.78 -28.40
C LYS A 89 20.47 -6.14 -29.39
N ARG A 90 19.98 -5.67 -30.54
CA ARG A 90 20.78 -5.06 -31.63
C ARG A 90 20.75 -3.53 -31.60
N GLY A 91 20.24 -2.93 -30.53
CA GLY A 91 19.96 -1.50 -30.44
C GLY A 91 18.58 -1.15 -30.99
N GLY A 92 18.06 0.01 -30.56
CA GLY A 92 16.68 0.43 -30.83
C GLY A 92 15.67 -0.16 -29.84
N TYR A 93 14.39 0.16 -30.07
CA TYR A 93 13.27 -0.31 -29.26
C TYR A 93 12.14 -0.87 -30.13
N GLU A 94 11.38 -1.79 -29.58
CA GLU A 94 10.09 -2.23 -30.13
C GLU A 94 8.96 -1.85 -29.18
N LEU A 95 7.81 -1.48 -29.74
CA LEU A 95 6.60 -1.25 -28.96
C LEU A 95 5.83 -2.56 -28.87
N CYS A 96 5.62 -3.06 -27.66
CA CYS A 96 4.85 -4.27 -27.41
C CYS A 96 3.76 -4.01 -26.37
N PRO A 97 2.55 -4.57 -26.56
CA PRO A 97 1.50 -4.49 -25.56
C PRO A 97 1.95 -5.23 -24.29
N ALA A 98 1.90 -4.56 -23.14
CA ALA A 98 2.16 -5.16 -21.84
C ALA A 98 1.12 -4.71 -20.80
N PRO A 99 0.87 -5.53 -19.75
CA PRO A 99 -0.10 -5.19 -18.73
C PRO A 99 0.34 -3.97 -17.91
N LEU A 100 -0.60 -3.05 -17.71
CA LEU A 100 -0.54 -1.91 -16.80
C LEU A 100 -1.72 -2.04 -15.82
N ALA A 101 -1.46 -1.88 -14.53
CA ALA A 101 -2.48 -1.69 -13.52
C ALA A 101 -2.24 -0.36 -12.80
N TYR A 102 -3.29 0.43 -12.61
CA TYR A 102 -3.19 1.76 -12.01
C TYR A 102 -4.42 2.14 -11.19
N ALA A 103 -4.23 2.97 -10.16
CA ALA A 103 -5.32 3.70 -9.52
C ALA A 103 -5.75 4.83 -10.46
N ASN A 104 -7.04 4.89 -10.78
CA ASN A 104 -7.55 5.83 -11.78
C ASN A 104 -7.65 7.28 -11.26
N ASP A 105 -7.68 7.47 -9.95
CA ASP A 105 -7.69 8.77 -9.29
C ASP A 105 -6.71 8.76 -8.09
N LEU A 106 -5.47 9.16 -8.39
CA LEU A 106 -4.41 9.32 -7.39
C LEU A 106 -4.77 10.35 -6.30
N GLN A 107 -5.53 11.39 -6.62
CA GLN A 107 -5.93 12.41 -5.66
C GLN A 107 -6.90 11.84 -4.64
N SER A 108 -7.97 11.20 -5.09
CA SER A 108 -8.93 10.55 -4.20
C SER A 108 -8.26 9.47 -3.36
N MET A 109 -7.31 8.72 -3.93
CA MET A 109 -6.52 7.76 -3.17
C MET A 109 -5.68 8.43 -2.07
N LEU A 110 -4.96 9.52 -2.37
CA LEU A 110 -4.22 10.26 -1.35
C LEU A 110 -5.17 10.79 -0.27
N PHE A 111 -6.30 11.37 -0.64
CA PHE A 111 -7.23 11.97 0.31
C PHE A 111 -7.84 10.91 1.23
N HIS A 112 -8.19 9.74 0.71
CA HIS A 112 -8.63 8.61 1.52
C HIS A 112 -7.55 8.18 2.53
N LEU A 113 -6.29 8.10 2.10
CA LEU A 113 -5.17 7.82 3.01
C LEU A 113 -5.04 8.89 4.09
N LEU A 114 -5.14 10.18 3.74
CA LEU A 114 -5.04 11.29 4.69
C LEU A 114 -6.19 11.29 5.70
N GLU A 115 -7.42 11.03 5.28
CA GLU A 115 -8.57 10.86 6.18
C GLU A 115 -8.34 9.74 7.19
N GLU A 116 -7.79 8.60 6.74
CA GLU A 116 -7.46 7.50 7.64
C GLU A 116 -6.36 7.90 8.64
N LYS A 117 -5.27 8.51 8.17
CA LYS A 117 -4.16 8.95 9.04
C LYS A 117 -4.61 10.00 10.05
N GLN A 118 -5.47 10.93 9.64
CA GLN A 118 -6.06 11.92 10.53
C GLN A 118 -6.96 11.28 11.58
N ARG A 119 -7.86 10.38 11.16
CA ARG A 119 -8.75 9.64 12.07
C ARG A 119 -7.98 8.83 13.12
N LEU A 120 -6.83 8.30 12.75
CA LEU A 120 -5.92 7.55 13.63
C LEU A 120 -4.96 8.44 14.42
N ASN A 121 -5.04 9.76 14.27
CA ASN A 121 -4.13 10.74 14.88
C ASN A 121 -2.64 10.44 14.60
N GLN A 122 -2.35 10.07 13.35
CA GLN A 122 -1.00 9.70 12.88
C GLN A 122 -0.30 10.84 12.13
N LEU A 123 -0.98 11.97 11.91
CA LEU A 123 -0.37 13.11 11.24
C LEU A 123 0.58 13.88 12.16
N THR A 124 1.73 14.26 11.62
CA THR A 124 2.75 15.06 12.31
C THR A 124 3.42 16.02 11.32
N TRP A 125 3.87 17.16 11.84
CA TRP A 125 4.62 18.18 11.10
C TRP A 125 6.11 18.19 11.46
N HIS A 126 6.58 17.09 12.06
CA HIS A 126 8.00 16.86 12.39
C HIS A 126 8.62 18.04 13.15
N ASN A 127 7.92 18.56 14.16
CA ASN A 127 8.36 19.71 14.97
C ASN A 127 8.65 20.98 14.17
N GLY A 128 7.83 21.27 13.15
CA GLY A 128 7.92 22.47 12.33
C GLY A 128 8.87 22.36 11.13
N VAL A 129 9.41 21.18 10.85
CA VAL A 129 10.17 20.92 9.61
C VAL A 129 9.26 21.03 8.39
N ILE A 130 8.01 20.57 8.52
CA ILE A 130 6.97 20.77 7.50
C ILE A 130 6.11 21.97 7.92
N PRO A 131 5.81 22.92 7.03
CA PRO A 131 4.88 24.01 7.31
C PRO A 131 3.50 23.48 7.74
N ASP A 132 2.90 24.13 8.74
CA ASP A 132 1.63 23.70 9.35
C ASP A 132 0.45 23.70 8.36
N ASN A 133 0.56 24.43 7.26
CA ASN A 133 -0.43 24.49 6.18
C ASN A 133 -0.13 23.55 4.99
N GLU A 134 0.89 22.68 5.09
CA GLU A 134 1.29 21.80 4.00
C GLU A 134 1.23 20.31 4.36
N ILE A 135 0.86 19.49 3.36
CA ILE A 135 1.04 18.05 3.37
C ILE A 135 2.08 17.70 2.32
N TRP A 136 3.19 17.14 2.77
CA TRP A 136 4.25 16.65 1.91
C TRP A 136 4.03 15.17 1.58
N VAL A 137 4.25 14.84 0.32
CA VAL A 137 4.05 13.51 -0.25
C VAL A 137 5.26 13.16 -1.09
N LYS A 138 5.71 11.91 -0.99
CA LYS A 138 6.74 11.37 -1.87
C LYS A 138 6.13 10.43 -2.88
N ILE A 139 6.59 10.52 -4.11
CA ILE A 139 6.30 9.55 -5.17
C ILE A 139 7.62 8.93 -5.62
N GLY A 140 7.68 7.60 -5.59
CA GLY A 140 8.90 6.89 -5.97
C GLY A 140 8.65 5.65 -6.80
N GLY A 141 9.63 5.35 -7.65
CA GLY A 141 9.69 4.19 -8.51
C GLY A 141 10.59 3.10 -7.96
N ASP A 142 10.26 1.85 -8.23
CA ASP A 142 11.11 0.69 -7.95
C ASP A 142 10.99 -0.32 -9.08
N LYS A 143 12.14 -0.69 -9.66
CA LYS A 143 12.24 -1.70 -10.71
C LYS A 143 12.51 -3.07 -10.10
N GLY A 144 11.62 -4.01 -10.38
CA GLY A 144 11.72 -5.40 -9.93
C GLY A 144 11.74 -6.35 -11.12
N GLY A 145 12.93 -6.78 -11.54
CA GLY A 145 13.07 -7.68 -12.69
C GLY A 145 12.56 -7.05 -13.98
N SER A 146 11.50 -7.61 -14.55
CA SER A 146 10.82 -7.14 -15.77
C SER A 146 9.66 -6.19 -15.51
N SER A 147 9.36 -5.91 -14.24
CA SER A 147 8.27 -5.04 -13.82
C SER A 147 8.78 -3.74 -13.19
N PHE A 148 7.93 -2.73 -13.25
CA PHE A 148 8.12 -1.48 -12.55
C PHE A 148 6.87 -1.15 -11.74
N LYS A 149 7.07 -0.52 -10.58
CA LYS A 149 5.97 -0.03 -9.73
C LYS A 149 6.27 1.36 -9.20
N THR A 150 5.22 2.16 -9.09
CA THR A 150 5.26 3.48 -8.44
C THR A 150 4.43 3.45 -7.17
N SER A 151 4.95 4.08 -6.13
CA SER A 151 4.26 4.23 -4.86
C SER A 151 4.19 5.68 -4.38
N ILE A 152 3.17 5.96 -3.59
CA ILE A 152 2.95 7.21 -2.89
C ILE A 152 3.16 6.99 -1.38
N GLN A 153 3.81 7.96 -0.72
CA GLN A 153 4.07 7.95 0.72
C GLN A 153 3.73 9.33 1.29
N VAL A 154 2.88 9.39 2.31
CA VAL A 154 2.64 10.62 3.07
C VAL A 154 3.85 10.87 3.97
N VAL A 155 4.44 12.06 3.89
CA VAL A 155 5.63 12.43 4.68
C VAL A 155 5.24 12.91 6.07
N ASN A 156 4.06 13.51 6.24
CA ASN A 156 3.50 14.00 7.50
C ASN A 156 3.08 12.88 8.48
N ILE A 157 3.90 11.84 8.64
CA ILE A 157 3.72 10.74 9.61
C ILE A 157 5.09 10.35 10.18
N ASP A 158 5.15 9.70 11.35
CA ASP A 158 6.42 9.40 12.05
C ASP A 158 7.41 8.55 11.25
N LYS A 159 6.92 7.59 10.44
CA LYS A 159 7.74 6.62 9.69
C LYS A 159 7.33 6.59 8.23
N PRO A 160 7.61 7.66 7.46
CA PRO A 160 7.09 7.81 6.11
C PRO A 160 7.63 6.74 5.15
N ASN A 161 8.89 6.35 5.32
CA ASN A 161 9.57 5.35 4.48
C ASN A 161 9.25 3.89 4.87
N SER A 162 8.31 3.65 5.78
CA SER A 162 7.89 2.30 6.14
C SER A 162 7.11 1.66 4.97
N VAL A 163 7.35 0.38 4.70
CA VAL A 163 6.57 -0.40 3.72
C VAL A 163 5.06 -0.34 4.01
N ARG A 164 4.68 -0.25 5.30
CA ARG A 164 3.27 -0.12 5.73
C ARG A 164 2.62 1.21 5.35
N ASN A 165 3.42 2.23 5.04
CA ASN A 165 2.96 3.56 4.66
C ASN A 165 3.23 3.85 3.18
N SER A 166 3.68 2.85 2.42
CA SER A 166 3.90 2.94 0.98
C SER A 166 2.70 2.33 0.27
N CYS A 167 1.97 3.15 -0.48
CA CYS A 167 0.83 2.67 -1.26
C CYS A 167 1.21 2.62 -2.73
N VAL A 168 1.19 1.43 -3.34
CA VAL A 168 1.47 1.26 -4.77
C VAL A 168 0.22 1.66 -5.55
N PHE A 169 0.39 2.53 -6.54
CA PHE A 169 -0.72 3.03 -7.35
C PHE A 169 -0.55 2.83 -8.85
N VAL A 170 0.65 2.46 -9.31
CA VAL A 170 0.92 2.05 -10.70
C VAL A 170 1.85 0.85 -10.69
N VAL A 171 1.58 -0.15 -11.53
CA VAL A 171 2.44 -1.30 -11.80
C VAL A 171 2.34 -1.66 -13.28
N PHE A 172 3.46 -1.89 -13.95
CA PHE A 172 3.47 -2.41 -15.31
C PHE A 172 4.61 -3.39 -15.56
N GLU A 173 4.45 -4.23 -16.58
CA GLU A 173 5.45 -5.24 -16.99
C GLU A 173 6.28 -4.72 -18.18
N ALA A 174 7.13 -3.73 -17.94
CA ALA A 174 8.03 -3.16 -18.94
C ALA A 174 9.21 -2.44 -18.27
N PRO A 175 10.26 -2.07 -19.03
CA PRO A 175 11.35 -1.22 -18.53
C PRO A 175 10.86 0.17 -18.09
N ASP A 176 11.55 0.73 -17.11
CA ASP A 176 11.34 2.04 -16.48
C ASP A 176 11.99 3.21 -17.26
N CYS A 177 11.96 3.15 -18.58
CA CYS A 177 12.49 4.22 -19.42
C CYS A 177 11.51 5.42 -19.51
N SER A 178 12.03 6.59 -19.88
CA SER A 178 11.26 7.83 -19.99
C SER A 178 9.95 7.66 -20.78
N SER A 179 9.99 7.02 -21.95
CA SER A 179 8.80 6.77 -22.78
C SER A 179 7.71 5.96 -22.07
N ASN A 180 8.08 5.04 -21.19
CA ASN A 180 7.13 4.16 -20.50
C ASN A 180 6.56 4.85 -19.26
N LEU A 181 7.36 5.62 -18.53
CA LEU A 181 6.95 6.30 -17.29
C LEU A 181 5.93 7.43 -17.51
N HIS A 182 5.88 8.03 -18.70
CA HIS A 182 4.91 9.09 -19.00
C HIS A 182 3.48 8.58 -19.24
N HIS A 183 3.24 7.26 -19.33
CA HIS A 183 1.88 6.72 -19.45
C HIS A 183 1.10 6.89 -18.14
N LYS A 184 0.18 7.86 -18.10
CA LYS A 184 -0.83 8.09 -17.03
C LYS A 184 -0.33 8.58 -15.66
N ILE A 185 0.98 8.68 -15.45
CA ILE A 185 1.55 9.14 -14.18
C ILE A 185 1.61 10.67 -14.10
N HIS A 186 2.11 11.33 -15.15
CA HIS A 186 2.45 12.75 -15.11
C HIS A 186 1.24 13.66 -14.81
N ASP A 187 0.15 13.50 -15.58
CA ASP A 187 -1.06 14.33 -15.41
C ASP A 187 -1.69 14.17 -14.03
N GLN A 188 -1.64 12.95 -13.46
CA GLN A 188 -2.14 12.70 -12.11
C GLN A 188 -1.27 13.35 -11.03
N ILE A 189 0.06 13.35 -11.22
CA ILE A 189 0.99 14.04 -10.31
C ILE A 189 0.79 15.55 -10.37
N ASP A 190 0.67 16.12 -11.57
CA ASP A 190 0.42 17.56 -11.74
C ASP A 190 -0.92 17.96 -11.13
N HIS A 191 -1.96 17.16 -11.33
CA HIS A 191 -3.26 17.39 -10.69
C HIS A 191 -3.15 17.35 -9.17
N LEU A 192 -2.43 16.35 -8.62
CA LEU A 192 -2.20 16.20 -7.20
C LEU A 192 -1.43 17.38 -6.58
N GLN A 193 -0.38 17.84 -7.25
CA GLN A 193 0.45 18.98 -6.83
C GLN A 193 -0.36 20.28 -6.72
N ASN A 194 -1.39 20.43 -7.56
CA ASN A 194 -2.27 21.59 -7.59
C ASN A 194 -3.53 21.42 -6.72
N SER A 195 -3.61 20.34 -5.95
CA SER A 195 -4.76 20.04 -5.09
C SER A 195 -4.57 20.54 -3.65
N CYS A 196 -5.69 20.66 -2.93
CA CYS A 196 -5.72 20.96 -1.51
C CYS A 196 -6.61 19.96 -0.79
N TRP A 197 -6.16 19.47 0.37
CA TRP A 197 -6.95 18.63 1.25
C TRP A 197 -7.29 19.40 2.52
N ARG A 198 -8.58 19.64 2.80
CA ARG A 198 -9.05 20.37 4.01
C ARG A 198 -8.34 21.71 4.28
N GLY A 199 -7.93 22.41 3.23
CA GLY A 199 -7.20 23.68 3.31
C GLY A 199 -5.68 23.55 3.41
N TYR A 200 -5.14 22.33 3.53
CA TYR A 200 -3.71 22.07 3.41
C TYR A 200 -3.31 21.94 1.94
N THR A 201 -2.24 22.63 1.55
CA THR A 201 -1.66 22.50 0.21
C THR A 201 -0.86 21.20 0.10
N ILE A 202 -1.01 20.48 -1.00
CA ILE A 202 -0.23 19.27 -1.27
C ILE A 202 1.11 19.65 -1.92
N ARG A 203 2.21 19.09 -1.41
CA ARG A 203 3.56 19.19 -1.99
C ARG A 203 4.06 17.81 -2.34
N VAL A 204 4.28 17.56 -3.62
CA VAL A 204 4.78 16.29 -4.15
C VAL A 204 6.28 16.40 -4.39
N PHE A 205 7.02 15.41 -3.89
CA PHE A 205 8.44 15.24 -4.10
C PHE A 205 8.71 13.91 -4.80
N MET A 206 9.43 13.95 -5.91
CA MET A 206 9.91 12.71 -6.53
C MET A 206 11.06 12.13 -5.68
N SER A 207 11.07 10.81 -5.52
CA SER A 207 12.04 10.09 -4.69
C SER A 207 12.45 8.80 -5.38
N GLY A 208 13.74 8.57 -5.56
CA GLY A 208 14.28 7.35 -6.16
C GLY A 208 15.78 7.47 -6.35
N ASP A 209 16.37 6.52 -7.05
CA ASP A 209 17.74 6.65 -7.50
C ASP A 209 17.89 7.77 -8.56
N TYR A 210 19.13 8.12 -8.87
CA TYR A 210 19.42 9.21 -9.79
C TYR A 210 18.86 8.94 -11.21
N GLU A 211 18.89 7.69 -11.66
CA GLU A 211 18.40 7.29 -12.97
C GLU A 211 16.88 7.50 -13.09
N PHE A 212 16.11 7.05 -12.11
CA PHE A 212 14.67 7.27 -12.05
C PHE A 212 14.32 8.77 -12.03
N LEU A 213 15.04 9.56 -11.23
CA LEU A 213 14.82 11.01 -11.16
C LEU A 213 15.15 11.70 -12.50
N CYS A 214 16.19 11.24 -13.20
CA CYS A 214 16.49 11.74 -14.54
C CYS A 214 15.33 11.47 -15.51
N TYR A 215 14.75 10.27 -15.51
CA TYR A 215 13.60 9.97 -16.36
C TYR A 215 12.37 10.81 -16.02
N MET A 216 12.06 10.99 -14.73
CA MET A 216 10.88 11.75 -14.30
C MET A 216 11.00 13.25 -14.57
N TYR A 217 12.20 13.82 -14.44
CA TYR A 217 12.45 15.25 -14.69
C TYR A 217 12.88 15.56 -16.14
N GLY A 218 12.99 14.54 -17.00
CA GLY A 218 13.49 14.71 -18.37
C GLY A 218 14.94 15.19 -18.43
N LEU A 219 15.76 14.86 -17.42
CA LEU A 219 17.17 15.23 -17.37
C LEU A 219 18.01 14.19 -18.12
N SER A 220 19.06 14.67 -18.79
CA SER A 220 20.12 13.81 -19.33
C SER A 220 21.26 13.70 -18.32
N GLY A 221 21.87 12.52 -18.17
CA GLY A 221 23.04 12.35 -17.30
C GLY A 221 23.11 11.03 -16.52
N ALA A 222 22.00 10.30 -16.39
CA ALA A 222 22.03 8.90 -16.00
C ALA A 222 22.38 8.06 -17.24
N SER A 223 23.60 7.54 -17.31
CA SER A 223 24.12 6.72 -18.41
C SER A 223 25.14 5.73 -17.86
#